data_AF-A0AAW4UJM0-F1
#
_entry.id   AF-A0AAW4UJM0-F1
#
_cell.length_a   1.000
_cell.length_b   1.000
_cell.length_c   1.000
_cell.angle_alpha   90.00
_cell.angle_beta   90.00
_cell.angle_gamma   90.00
#
_symmetry.space_group_name_H-M   'P 1'
#
loop_
_entity.id
_entity.type
_entity.pdbx_description
1 polymer ?
#
loop_
_entity_poly.entity_id
_entity_poly.type
_entity_poly.pdbx_seq_one_letter_code
_entity_poly.pdbx_strand_id
1 'polypeptide(L)' 'LIFHEGDETLVISGGNFHGQPVAYALDFLKIAVSELANIAERRLERLVNPQLNGGLPAFLSPEPGLQSGA' A
#
# COMPACT_ATOMS: atom_id res chain seq x y z
N LEU A 1 -19.41 8.00 -26.57
CA LEU A 1 -18.26 7.50 -27.36
C LEU A 1 -18.60 7.67 -28.83
N ILE A 2 -17.66 8.16 -29.63
CA ILE A 2 -17.85 8.37 -31.07
C ILE A 2 -16.88 7.43 -31.78
N PHE A 3 -17.41 6.62 -32.70
CA PHE A 3 -16.64 5.70 -33.52
C PHE A 3 -16.93 5.98 -34.99
N HIS A 4 -15.90 5.86 -35.82
CA HIS A 4 -16.00 5.99 -37.27
C HIS A 4 -15.70 4.64 -37.91
N GLU A 5 -16.67 4.10 -38.66
CA GLU A 5 -16.51 2.88 -39.45
C GLU A 5 -16.89 3.19 -40.90
N GLY A 6 -15.88 3.31 -41.77
CA GLY A 6 -16.08 3.75 -43.15
C GLY A 6 -16.67 5.17 -43.21
N ASP A 7 -17.77 5.33 -43.96
CA ASP A 7 -18.50 6.61 -44.07
C ASP A 7 -19.59 6.79 -42.98
N GLU A 8 -19.77 5.80 -42.09
CA GLU A 8 -20.76 5.87 -41.02
C GLU A 8 -20.15 6.39 -39.70
N THR A 9 -20.92 7.19 -38.97
CA THR A 9 -20.55 7.66 -37.63
C THR A 9 -21.50 7.05 -36.59
N LEU A 10 -20.95 6.22 -35.72
CA LEU A 10 -21.67 5.61 -34.61
C LEU A 10 -21.45 6.43 -33.33
N VAL A 11 -22.56 6.90 -32.75
CA VAL A 11 -22.55 7.61 -31.46
C VAL A 11 -23.18 6.72 -30.40
N ILE A 12 -22.39 6.33 -29.39
CA ILE A 12 -22.85 5.57 -28.22
C ILE A 12 -22.95 6.51 -27.02
N SER A 13 -24.17 6.76 -26.54
CA SER A 13 -24.40 7.47 -25.28
C SER A 13 -24.35 6.49 -24.10
N GLY A 14 -23.60 6.80 -23.05
CA GLY A 14 -23.41 5.92 -21.90
C GLY A 14 -22.63 6.57 -20.75
N GLY A 15 -22.55 5.88 -19.62
CA GLY A 15 -22.00 6.38 -18.35
C GLY A 15 -20.56 5.93 -18.04
N ASN A 16 -19.71 5.72 -19.03
CA ASN A 16 -18.36 5.13 -18.85
C ASN A 16 -17.41 5.97 -17.98
N PHE A 17 -17.78 7.21 -17.63
CA PHE A 17 -17.05 8.06 -16.69
C PHE A 17 -17.25 7.64 -15.22
N HIS A 18 -18.19 6.75 -14.94
CA HIS A 18 -18.52 6.34 -13.58
C HIS A 18 -17.51 5.31 -13.04
N GLY A 19 -16.59 5.79 -12.21
CA GLY A 19 -15.46 5.00 -11.69
C GLY A 19 -15.78 4.03 -10.56
N GLN A 20 -17.05 3.70 -10.30
CA GLN A 20 -17.46 2.86 -9.18
C GLN A 20 -16.77 1.49 -9.11
N PRO A 21 -16.52 0.75 -10.21
CA PRO A 21 -15.78 -0.51 -10.14
C PRO A 21 -14.35 -0.33 -9.62
N VAL A 22 -13.68 0.76 -10.01
CA VAL A 22 -12.34 1.10 -9.52
C VAL A 22 -12.40 1.53 -8.06
N ALA A 23 -13.40 2.33 -7.68
CA ALA A 23 -13.59 2.76 -6.29
C ALA A 23 -13.73 1.55 -5.35
N TYR A 24 -14.55 0.56 -5.70
CA TYR A 24 -14.70 -0.65 -4.90
C TYR A 24 -13.40 -1.45 -4.78
N ALA A 25 -12.64 -1.61 -5.86
CA ALA A 25 -11.35 -2.30 -5.80
C ALA A 25 -10.38 -1.57 -4.85
N LEU A 26 -10.34 -0.23 -4.90
CA LEU A 26 -9.47 0.58 -4.05
C LEU A 26 -9.91 0.58 -2.58
N ASP A 27 -11.21 0.49 -2.28
CA ASP A 27 -11.70 0.38 -0.90
C ASP A 27 -11.18 -0.89 -0.21
N PHE A 28 -11.22 -2.03 -0.91
CA PHE A 28 -10.66 -3.28 -0.40
C PHE A 28 -9.14 -3.24 -0.33
N LEU A 29 -8.48 -2.66 -1.35
CA LEU A 29 -7.03 -2.50 -1.36
C LEU A 29 -6.56 -1.68 -0.16
N LYS A 30 -7.27 -0.59 0.18
CA LYS A 30 -6.95 0.24 1.34
C LYS A 30 -6.93 -0.59 2.62
N ILE A 31 -7.94 -1.44 2.84
CA ILE A 31 -7.99 -2.32 4.02
C ILE A 31 -6.81 -3.29 4.01
N ALA A 32 -6.56 -3.95 2.89
CA ALA A 32 -5.45 -4.92 2.77
C ALA A 32 -4.08 -4.27 3.04
N VAL A 33 -3.84 -3.06 2.53
CA VAL A 33 -2.60 -2.30 2.77
C VAL A 33 -2.46 -1.91 4.24
N SER A 34 -3.53 -1.48 4.90
CA SER A 34 -3.51 -1.16 6.33
C SER A 34 -3.13 -2.37 7.19
N GLU A 35 -3.69 -3.55 6.90
CA GLU A 35 -3.36 -4.78 7.63
C GLU A 35 -1.90 -5.23 7.37
N LEU A 36 -1.44 -5.12 6.13
CA LEU A 36 -0.05 -5.40 5.80
C LEU A 36 0.91 -4.46 6.54
N ALA A 37 0.59 -3.16 6.61
CA ALA A 37 1.38 -2.18 7.35
C ALA A 37 1.43 -2.49 8.85
N ASN A 38 0.31 -2.91 9.44
CA ASN A 38 0.26 -3.34 10.84
C ASN A 38 1.19 -4.55 11.11
N ILE A 39 1.12 -5.58 10.25
CA ILE A 39 2.03 -6.74 10.36
C ILE A 39 3.49 -6.30 10.23
N ALA A 40 3.80 -5.41 9.28
CA ALA A 40 5.16 -4.91 9.08
C ALA A 40 5.67 -4.12 10.29
N GLU A 41 4.82 -3.28 10.89
CA GLU A 41 5.19 -2.48 12.07
C GLU A 41 5.44 -3.37 13.30
N ARG A 42 4.59 -4.38 13.56
CA ARG A 42 4.84 -5.35 14.66
C ARG A 42 6.15 -6.12 14.48
N ARG A 43 6.49 -6.46 13.23
CA ARG A 43 7.78 -7.12 12.90
C ARG A 43 8.96 -6.18 13.11
N LEU A 44 8.82 -4.92 12.72
CA LEU A 44 9.84 -3.90 12.92
C LEU A 44 10.08 -3.66 14.41
N GLU A 45 9.02 -3.50 15.20
CA GLU A 45 9.11 -3.33 16.65
C GLU A 45 9.86 -4.50 17.30
N ARG A 46 9.49 -5.74 16.93
CA ARG A 46 10.19 -6.93 17.43
C ARG A 46 11.67 -6.94 17.06
N LEU A 47 12.04 -6.38 15.90
CA LEU A 47 13.42 -6.35 15.42
C LEU A 47 14.27 -5.27 16.12
N VAL A 48 13.71 -4.08 16.31
CA VAL A 48 14.47 -2.93 16.85
C VAL A 48 14.47 -2.87 18.37
N ASN A 49 13.51 -3.51 19.04
CA ASN A 49 13.38 -3.51 20.48
C ASN A 49 14.28 -4.58 21.15
N PRO A 50 15.29 -4.19 21.96
CA PRO A 50 16.18 -5.12 22.67
C PRO A 50 15.47 -6.15 23.55
N GLN A 51 14.26 -5.84 24.02
CA GLN A 51 13.48 -6.74 24.88
C GLN A 51 12.84 -7.87 24.08
N LEU A 52 12.70 -7.72 22.76
CA LEU A 52 11.94 -8.63 21.88
C LEU A 52 12.81 -9.28 20.77
N ASN A 53 13.97 -8.70 20.47
CA ASN A 53 14.75 -8.98 19.25
C ASN A 53 15.72 -10.17 19.33
N GLY A 54 15.74 -10.90 20.45
CA GLY A 54 16.55 -12.12 20.58
C GLY A 54 18.07 -11.88 20.69
N GLY A 55 18.48 -10.71 21.19
CA GLY A 55 19.89 -10.39 21.44
C GLY A 55 20.57 -9.56 20.34
N LEU A 56 19.79 -8.99 19.42
CA LEU A 56 20.31 -8.02 18.46
C LEU A 56 20.58 -6.67 19.14
N PRO A 57 21.52 -5.85 18.60
CA PRO A 57 21.75 -4.50 19.11
C PRO A 57 20.48 -3.64 19.08
N ALA A 58 20.32 -2.74 20.07
CA ALA A 58 19.18 -1.83 20.12
C ALA A 58 19.12 -0.96 18.87
N PHE A 59 17.92 -0.85 18.28
CA PHE A 59 17.71 -0.12 17.03
C PHE A 59 18.61 -0.58 15.86
N LEU A 60 19.20 -1.79 15.96
CA LEU A 60 20.20 -2.33 15.04
C LEU A 60 21.44 -1.44 14.88
N SER A 61 21.75 -0.62 15.89
CA SER A 61 22.87 0.30 15.87
C SER A 61 24.21 -0.39 16.21
N PRO A 62 25.32 -0.01 15.54
CA PRO A 62 26.66 -0.44 15.94
C PRO A 62 27.09 0.06 17.33
N GLU A 63 26.66 1.26 17.75
CA GLU A 63 26.97 1.86 19.06
C GLU A 63 25.68 2.28 19.81
N PRO A 64 24.91 1.31 20.35
CA PRO A 64 23.65 1.58 21.05
C PRO A 64 23.81 2.55 22.24
N GLY A 65 22.89 3.51 22.35
CA GLY A 65 22.87 4.52 23.42
C GLY A 65 23.53 5.85 23.04
N LEU A 66 24.54 5.81 22.18
CA LEU A 66 25.08 7.01 21.52
C LEU A 66 24.36 7.28 20.19
N GLN A 67 23.92 6.22 19.53
CA GLN A 67 23.18 6.25 18.27
C GLN A 67 21.76 5.72 18.46
N SER A 68 20.80 6.23 17.68
CA SER A 68 19.38 5.85 17.72
C SER A 68 18.94 4.92 16.58
N GLY A 69 19.91 4.31 15.90
CA GLY A 69 19.71 3.45 14.74
C GLY A 69 21.02 3.19 14.01
N ALA A 70 20.97 2.35 12.97
CA ALA A 70 22.05 2.23 12.00
C ALA A 70 22.20 3.51 11.15
#